data_AF-A0A9E1RK67-F1
#
_entry.id   AF-A0A9E1RK67-F1
#
_cell.length_a   1.000
_cell.length_b   1.000
_cell.length_c   1.000
_cell.angle_alpha   90.00
_cell.angle_beta   90.00
_cell.angle_gamma   90.00
#
_symmetry.space_group_name_H-M   'P 1'
#
loop_
_entity.id
_entity.type
_entity.pdbx_description
1 polymer ?
#
loop_
_entity_poly.entity_id
_entity_poly.type
_entity_poly.pdbx_seq_one_letter_code
_entity_poly.pdbx_strand_id
1 'polypeptide(L)'
;MVNLVIWNEFVHEQEDEHVKSIYPNGIHGCIKEFLSNDSNLNIKTATLEEKEHGLTKDLLENTDVLIWWGHKAHNLVEDKIVDRVQQRILEGMGLIVLHSGHHSKIFRRMMGTTANLRWAERGEKERVWVCNPGHPIA
;
A
#
# COMPACT_ATOMS: atom_id res chain seq x y z
N MET A 1 -20.07 -1.28 6.24
CA MET A 1 -19.26 -0.60 5.21
C MET A 1 -17.84 -0.54 5.73
N VAL A 2 -16.87 -1.04 4.98
CA VAL A 2 -15.45 -1.12 5.36
C VAL A 2 -14.75 0.13 4.86
N ASN A 3 -14.08 0.85 5.75
CA ASN A 3 -13.28 2.02 5.43
C ASN A 3 -11.88 1.58 4.97
N LEU A 4 -11.63 1.75 3.68
CA LEU A 4 -10.38 1.37 3.03
C LEU A 4 -9.57 2.61 2.69
N VAL A 5 -8.30 2.63 3.10
CA VAL A 5 -7.33 3.62 2.63
C VAL A 5 -6.33 2.94 1.72
N ILE A 6 -6.13 3.49 0.52
CA ILE A 6 -5.09 3.05 -0.42
C ILE A 6 -3.96 4.08 -0.39
N TRP A 7 -2.85 3.70 0.23
CA TRP A 7 -1.65 4.52 0.28
C TRP A 7 -0.68 4.16 -0.83
N ASN A 8 -0.25 5.16 -1.59
CA ASN A 8 0.72 5.01 -2.66
C ASN A 8 1.83 6.05 -2.52
N GLU A 9 3.07 5.61 -2.64
CA GLU A 9 4.22 6.52 -2.64
C GLU A 9 4.10 7.62 -3.72
N PHE A 10 3.57 7.26 -4.90
CA PHE A 10 3.25 8.19 -6.00
C PHE A 10 4.43 9.01 -6.54
N VAL A 11 5.66 8.50 -6.38
CA VAL A 11 6.88 9.15 -6.90
C VAL A 11 7.15 8.75 -8.36
N HIS A 12 7.03 7.46 -8.68
CA HIS A 12 7.33 6.96 -10.03
C HIS A 12 6.41 7.57 -11.08
N GLU A 13 5.11 7.64 -10.79
CA GLU A 13 4.11 8.16 -11.73
C GLU A 13 4.25 9.68 -11.99
N GLN A 14 5.00 10.39 -11.14
CA GLN A 14 5.32 11.81 -11.31
C GLN A 14 6.63 12.03 -12.08
N GLU A 15 7.61 11.15 -11.91
CA GLU A 15 8.96 11.31 -12.47
C GLU A 15 9.19 10.57 -13.80
N ASP A 16 8.45 9.48 -14.06
CA ASP A 16 8.63 8.61 -15.21
C ASP A 16 7.39 8.64 -16.13
N GLU A 17 7.55 9.21 -17.32
CA GLU A 17 6.48 9.34 -18.31
C GLU A 17 5.95 7.98 -18.81
N HIS A 18 6.78 6.93 -18.85
CA HIS A 18 6.31 5.60 -19.20
C HIS A 18 5.38 5.04 -18.13
N VAL A 19 5.78 5.13 -16.85
CA VAL A 19 4.94 4.70 -15.73
C VAL A 19 3.64 5.52 -15.69
N LYS A 20 3.73 6.84 -15.85
CA LYS A 20 2.57 7.74 -15.91
C LYS A 20 1.62 7.39 -17.06
N SER A 21 2.14 6.97 -18.21
CA SER A 21 1.28 6.56 -19.34
C SER A 21 0.44 5.32 -19.03
N ILE A 22 0.92 4.45 -18.14
CA ILE A 22 0.20 3.26 -17.66
C ILE A 22 -0.75 3.63 -16.51
N TYR A 23 -0.28 4.46 -15.56
CA TYR A 23 -1.01 4.88 -14.37
C TYR A 23 -1.15 6.41 -14.32
N PRO A 24 -2.00 7.01 -15.17
CA PRO A 24 -2.10 8.47 -15.28
C PRO A 24 -2.61 9.14 -14.00
N ASN A 25 -3.37 8.40 -13.20
CA ASN A 25 -3.89 8.84 -11.90
C ASN A 25 -3.24 8.10 -10.73
N GLY A 26 -2.05 7.52 -10.94
CA GLY A 26 -1.33 6.70 -9.98
C GLY A 26 -1.91 5.30 -9.76
N ILE A 27 -1.10 4.42 -9.18
CA ILE A 27 -1.50 3.04 -8.87
C ILE A 27 -2.69 3.02 -7.90
N HIS A 28 -2.68 3.90 -6.90
CA HIS A 28 -3.81 4.07 -5.97
C HIS A 28 -5.12 4.45 -6.67
N GLY A 29 -5.06 5.28 -7.73
CA GLY A 29 -6.22 5.63 -8.54
C GLY A 29 -6.80 4.43 -9.27
N CYS A 30 -5.93 3.61 -9.88
CA CYS A 30 -6.33 2.38 -10.56
C CYS A 30 -6.98 1.37 -9.59
N ILE A 31 -6.37 1.15 -8.41
CA ILE A 31 -6.92 0.25 -7.39
C ILE A 31 -8.28 0.79 -6.89
N LYS A 32 -8.37 2.10 -6.61
CA LYS A 32 -9.61 2.74 -6.19
C LYS A 32 -10.72 2.54 -7.22
N GLU A 33 -10.44 2.80 -8.49
CA GLU A 33 -11.42 2.64 -9.57
C GLU A 33 -11.96 1.21 -9.65
N PHE A 34 -11.06 0.22 -9.62
CA PHE A 34 -11.44 -1.19 -9.63
C PHE A 34 -12.36 -1.56 -8.45
N LEU A 35 -11.99 -1.14 -7.24
CA LEU A 35 -12.71 -1.47 -6.01
C LEU A 35 -13.98 -0.64 -5.80
N SER A 36 -14.15 0.48 -6.50
CA SER A 36 -15.31 1.39 -6.31
C SER A 36 -16.65 0.77 -6.72
N ASN A 37 -16.64 -0.37 -7.42
CA ASN A 37 -17.86 -1.12 -7.74
C ASN A 37 -18.46 -1.85 -6.53
N ASP A 38 -17.70 -2.07 -5.46
CA ASP A 38 -18.21 -2.67 -4.22
C ASP A 38 -18.80 -1.60 -3.30
N SER A 39 -20.14 -1.58 -3.22
CA SER A 39 -20.87 -0.64 -2.37
C SER A 39 -20.65 -0.84 -0.87
N ASN A 40 -19.99 -1.92 -0.47
CA ASN A 40 -19.59 -2.14 0.92
C ASN A 40 -18.29 -1.42 1.28
N LEU A 41 -17.56 -0.85 0.32
CA LEU A 41 -16.29 -0.17 0.55
C LEU A 41 -16.46 1.36 0.55
N ASN A 42 -15.92 2.01 1.58
CA ASN A 42 -15.72 3.45 1.62
C ASN A 42 -14.23 3.74 1.40
N ILE A 43 -13.87 4.16 0.19
CA ILE A 43 -12.48 4.18 -0.26
C ILE A 43 -11.90 5.60 -0.27
N LYS A 44 -10.78 5.78 0.44
CA LYS A 44 -9.93 6.96 0.37
C LYS A 44 -8.55 6.61 -0.15
N THR A 45 -7.85 7.62 -0.65
CA THR A 45 -6.46 7.50 -1.10
C THR A 45 -5.60 8.48 -0.33
N ALA A 46 -4.32 8.16 -0.18
CA ALA A 46 -3.32 9.02 0.43
C ALA A 46 -1.98 8.81 -0.26
N THR A 47 -1.16 9.86 -0.31
CA THR A 47 0.16 9.82 -0.97
C THR A 47 1.28 10.38 -0.09
N LEU A 48 2.52 10.12 -0.46
CA LEU A 48 3.70 10.52 0.32
C LEU A 48 3.80 12.05 0.52
N GLU A 49 3.48 12.84 -0.52
CA GLU A 49 3.65 14.30 -0.53
C GLU A 49 2.57 15.03 0.28
N GLU A 50 1.44 14.38 0.56
CA GLU A 50 0.40 14.97 1.39
C GLU A 50 0.92 15.26 2.81
N LYS A 51 0.29 16.21 3.49
CA LYS A 51 0.59 16.50 4.89
C LYS A 51 0.44 15.22 5.72
N GLU A 52 1.47 14.89 6.51
CA GLU A 52 1.53 13.64 7.29
C GLU A 52 1.39 12.37 6.42
N HIS A 53 1.80 12.46 5.15
CA HIS A 53 1.66 11.42 4.12
C HIS A 53 0.20 11.02 3.89
N GLY A 54 -0.74 11.93 4.16
CA GLY A 54 -2.19 11.70 4.14
C GLY A 54 -2.70 10.82 5.27
N LEU A 55 -1.83 10.27 6.13
CA LEU A 55 -2.16 9.31 7.18
C LEU A 55 -2.34 10.00 8.54
N THR A 56 -3.26 10.97 8.59
CA THR A 56 -3.60 11.68 9.83
C THR A 56 -4.16 10.73 10.88
N LYS A 57 -4.10 11.15 12.15
CA LYS A 57 -4.69 10.39 13.27
C LYS A 57 -6.17 10.07 13.02
N ASP A 58 -6.95 11.09 12.69
CA ASP A 58 -8.39 10.95 12.45
C ASP A 58 -8.70 10.02 11.28
N LEU A 59 -7.90 10.06 10.21
CA LEU A 59 -8.09 9.14 9.09
C LEU A 59 -7.88 7.69 9.53
N LEU A 60 -6.75 7.42 10.18
CA LEU A 60 -6.38 6.07 10.60
C LEU A 60 -7.28 5.52 11.72
N GLU A 61 -7.82 6.39 12.58
CA GLU A 61 -8.82 6.02 13.60
C GLU A 61 -10.10 5.45 12.98
N ASN A 62 -10.45 5.94 11.79
CA ASN A 62 -11.62 5.51 11.03
C ASN A 62 -11.27 4.56 9.88
N THR A 63 -10.05 4.05 9.82
CA THR A 63 -9.61 3.11 8.77
C THR A 63 -9.72 1.69 9.29
N ASP A 64 -10.41 0.83 8.55
CA ASP A 64 -10.51 -0.61 8.83
C ASP A 64 -9.37 -1.38 8.16
N VAL A 65 -9.01 -1.00 6.93
CA VAL A 65 -7.93 -1.62 6.15
C VAL A 65 -7.08 -0.54 5.47
N LEU A 66 -5.77 -0.70 5.56
CA LEU A 66 -4.78 0.09 4.82
C LEU A 66 -4.11 -0.79 3.75
N ILE A 67 -4.21 -0.39 2.48
CA ILE A 67 -3.37 -0.92 1.39
C ILE A 67 -2.13 -0.05 1.28
N TRP A 68 -0.96 -0.65 1.14
CA TRP A 68 0.32 0.04 1.06
C TRP A 68 1.12 -0.37 -0.17
N TRP A 69 1.42 0.60 -1.03
CA TRP A 69 2.41 0.47 -2.10
C TRP A 69 3.50 1.55 -1.97
N GLY A 70 4.77 1.18 -2.12
CA GLY A 70 5.89 2.13 -2.19
C GLY A 70 7.16 1.47 -2.70
N HIS A 71 8.18 2.25 -3.08
CA HIS A 71 9.39 1.72 -3.69
C HIS A 71 10.65 2.58 -3.45
N LYS A 72 10.75 3.76 -4.06
CA LYS A 72 11.99 4.58 -4.11
C LYS A 72 12.23 5.40 -2.84
N ALA A 73 11.17 5.73 -2.12
CA ALA A 73 11.16 6.75 -1.08
C ALA A 73 10.71 6.21 0.29
N HIS A 74 10.90 4.91 0.55
CA HIS A 74 10.58 4.31 1.85
C HIS A 74 11.21 5.04 3.04
N ASN A 75 12.40 5.60 2.86
CA ASN A 75 13.12 6.35 3.88
C ASN A 75 12.46 7.70 4.20
N LEU A 76 11.72 8.29 3.26
CA LEU A 76 11.05 9.59 3.42
C LEU A 76 9.77 9.51 4.25
N VAL A 77 9.18 8.33 4.42
CA VAL A 77 8.06 8.12 5.34
C VAL A 77 8.55 8.39 6.76
N GLU A 78 8.01 9.41 7.41
CA GLU A 78 8.45 9.84 8.74
C GLU A 78 8.15 8.75 9.80
N ASP A 79 9.10 8.53 10.72
CA ASP A 79 8.99 7.44 11.70
C ASP A 79 7.76 7.60 12.61
N LYS A 80 7.37 8.83 12.96
CA LYS A 80 6.15 9.11 13.73
C LYS A 80 4.87 8.62 13.03
N ILE A 81 4.86 8.61 11.70
CA ILE A 81 3.73 8.11 10.90
C ILE A 81 3.76 6.58 10.90
N VAL A 82 4.95 5.99 10.78
CA VAL A 82 5.12 4.53 10.89
C VAL A 82 4.68 4.02 12.27
N ASP A 83 5.06 4.72 13.36
CA ASP A 83 4.65 4.39 14.73
C ASP A 83 3.13 4.44 14.88
N ARG A 84 2.49 5.47 14.33
CA ARG A 84 1.02 5.62 14.32
C ARG A 84 0.34 4.49 13.56
N VAL A 85 0.82 4.17 12.36
CA VAL A 85 0.25 3.08 11.55
C VAL A 85 0.45 1.73 12.25
N GLN A 86 1.63 1.48 12.82
CA GLN A 86 1.91 0.27 13.59
C GLN A 86 0.93 0.12 14.75
N GLN A 87 0.74 1.18 15.54
CA GLN A 87 -0.20 1.16 16.67
C GLN A 87 -1.61 0.76 16.21
N ARG A 88 -2.08 1.32 15.10
CA ARG A 88 -3.40 1.00 14.53
C ARG A 88 -3.52 -0.43 14.06
N ILE A 89 -2.45 -0.99 13.47
CA ILE A 89 -2.43 -2.40 13.09
C ILE A 89 -2.52 -3.31 14.33
N LEU A 90 -1.78 -2.98 15.39
CA LEU A 90 -1.83 -3.72 16.65
C LEU A 90 -3.19 -3.61 17.35
N GLU A 91 -3.94 -2.53 17.10
CA GLU A 91 -5.32 -2.33 17.55
C GLU A 91 -6.37 -3.04 16.68
N GLY A 92 -5.97 -3.68 15.57
CA GLY A 92 -6.84 -4.49 14.72
C GLY A 92 -7.11 -3.93 13.33
N MET A 93 -6.52 -2.78 12.94
CA MET A 93 -6.58 -2.30 11.55
C MET A 93 -5.86 -3.29 10.62
N GLY A 94 -6.52 -3.70 9.54
CA GLY A 94 -5.93 -4.56 8.53
C GLY A 94 -4.82 -3.86 7.73
N LEU A 95 -3.82 -4.61 7.29
CA LEU A 95 -2.77 -4.12 6.40
C LEU A 95 -2.60 -5.09 5.22
N ILE A 96 -2.63 -4.54 4.01
CA ILE A 96 -2.28 -5.25 2.76
C ILE A 96 -1.06 -4.56 2.17
N VAL A 97 0.06 -5.28 2.06
CA VAL A 97 1.32 -4.74 1.51
C VAL A 97 1.53 -5.29 0.10
N LEU A 98 1.79 -4.40 -0.85
CA LEU A 98 1.92 -4.75 -2.26
C LEU A 98 3.36 -4.61 -2.75
N HIS A 99 3.82 -5.61 -3.51
CA HIS A 99 5.05 -5.58 -4.31
C HIS A 99 6.28 -5.07 -3.50
N SER A 100 6.92 -4.00 -3.95
CA SER A 100 8.08 -3.33 -3.33
C SER A 100 7.80 -2.78 -1.93
N GLY A 101 6.53 -2.70 -1.53
CA GLY A 101 6.11 -2.43 -0.15
C GLY A 101 6.71 -3.41 0.87
N HIS A 102 7.23 -4.56 0.45
CA HIS A 102 8.02 -5.46 1.29
C HIS A 102 9.21 -4.76 1.97
N HIS A 103 9.76 -3.69 1.38
CA HIS A 103 10.87 -2.96 1.97
C HIS A 103 10.44 -1.67 2.72
N SER A 104 9.13 -1.42 2.82
CA SER A 104 8.58 -0.30 3.58
C SER A 104 8.95 -0.38 5.06
N LYS A 105 9.10 0.79 5.71
CA LYS A 105 9.37 0.87 7.14
C LYS A 105 8.31 0.13 7.96
N ILE A 106 7.03 0.28 7.60
CA ILE A 106 5.93 -0.34 8.33
C ILE A 106 5.96 -1.87 8.23
N PHE A 107 6.17 -2.43 7.03
CA PHE A 107 6.21 -3.88 6.87
C PHE A 107 7.41 -4.51 7.60
N ARG A 108 8.60 -3.93 7.44
CA ARG A 108 9.80 -4.38 8.15
C ARG A 108 9.63 -4.33 9.68
N ARG A 109 8.96 -3.30 10.19
CA ARG A 109 8.68 -3.17 11.62
C ARG A 109 7.72 -4.23 12.13
N MET A 110 6.67 -4.56 11.38
CA MET A 110 5.74 -5.63 11.74
C MET A 110 6.38 -7.02 11.65
N MET A 111 7.31 -7.24 10.71
CA MET A 111 7.95 -8.54 10.51
C MET A 111 9.19 -8.77 11.38
N GLY A 112 9.84 -7.71 11.88
CA GLY A 112 11.06 -7.83 12.69
C GLY A 112 12.29 -8.33 11.91
N THR A 113 12.26 -8.30 10.58
CA THR A 113 13.35 -8.76 9.71
C THR A 113 13.74 -7.70 8.68
N THR A 114 14.77 -7.99 7.87
CA THR A 114 15.16 -7.09 6.78
C THR A 114 14.14 -7.04 5.65
N ALA A 115 13.27 -8.06 5.55
CA ALA A 115 12.35 -8.29 4.42
C ALA A 115 13.04 -8.22 3.04
N ASN A 116 14.34 -8.55 2.99
CA ASN A 116 15.13 -8.49 1.76
C ASN A 116 14.91 -9.76 0.91
N LEU A 117 15.08 -9.63 -0.40
CA LEU A 117 14.87 -10.70 -1.38
C LEU A 117 15.78 -10.53 -2.60
N ARG A 118 15.86 -11.58 -3.43
CA ARG A 118 16.48 -11.50 -4.76
C ARG A 118 15.43 -11.02 -5.75
N TRP A 119 15.81 -10.08 -6.63
CA TRP A 119 14.91 -9.51 -7.63
C TRP A 119 15.63 -9.32 -8.97
N ALA A 120 14.85 -9.26 -10.04
CA ALA A 120 15.30 -8.92 -11.39
C ALA A 120 14.14 -8.33 -12.19
N GLU A 121 14.41 -7.31 -13.00
CA GLU A 121 13.43 -6.67 -13.88
C GLU A 121 13.79 -6.95 -15.34
N ARG A 122 13.13 -7.94 -15.95
CA ARG A 122 13.47 -8.47 -17.29
C ARG A 122 12.25 -8.74 -18.18
N GLY A 123 11.06 -8.32 -17.76
CA GLY A 123 9.82 -8.59 -18.50
C GLY A 123 9.46 -10.08 -18.58
N GLU A 124 9.90 -10.88 -17.59
CA GLU A 124 9.67 -12.33 -17.55
C GLU A 124 8.24 -12.67 -17.10
N LYS A 125 7.81 -13.90 -17.41
CA LYS A 125 6.48 -14.40 -17.05
C LYS A 125 6.42 -14.83 -15.59
N GLU A 126 5.44 -14.32 -14.85
CA GLU A 126 5.06 -14.83 -13.53
C GLU A 126 3.84 -15.77 -13.64
N ARG A 127 3.80 -16.82 -12.81
CA ARG A 127 2.61 -17.63 -12.57
C ARG A 127 2.43 -17.80 -11.06
N VAL A 128 1.38 -17.19 -10.53
CA VAL A 128 0.99 -17.35 -9.12
C VAL A 128 0.12 -18.60 -8.98
N TRP A 129 0.53 -19.55 -8.14
CA TRP A 129 -0.20 -20.80 -7.90
C TRP A 129 -0.99 -20.71 -6.60
N VAL A 130 -2.27 -21.07 -6.64
CA VAL A 130 -3.11 -21.21 -5.44
C VAL A 130 -2.72 -22.50 -4.71
N CYS A 131 -1.98 -22.37 -3.60
CA CYS A 131 -1.57 -23.51 -2.76
C CYS A 131 -2.56 -23.82 -1.62
N ASN A 132 -3.50 -22.91 -1.32
CA ASN A 132 -4.55 -23.11 -0.33
C ASN A 132 -5.92 -22.71 -0.92
N PRO A 133 -6.57 -23.59 -1.69
CA PRO A 133 -7.79 -23.27 -2.43
C PRO A 133 -9.02 -23.06 -1.54
N GLY A 134 -8.95 -23.39 -0.25
CA GLY A 134 -10.06 -23.15 0.70
C GLY A 134 -10.06 -21.74 1.31
N HIS A 135 -9.06 -20.90 1.00
CA HIS A 135 -8.95 -19.56 1.58
C HIS A 135 -9.90 -18.57 0.89
N PRO A 136 -10.58 -17.65 1.61
CA PRO A 136 -11.45 -16.64 0.99
C PRO A 136 -10.80 -15.65 0.00
N ILE A 137 -9.47 -15.71 -0.17
CA ILE A 137 -8.70 -14.86 -1.10
C ILE A 137 -8.38 -15.62 -2.40
N ALA A 138 -8.46 -16.96 -2.38
CA ALA A 138 -7.98 -17.86 -3.42
C ALA A 138 -8.74 -17.76 -4.75
#